data_AF-A0A6A5S050-F1
#
_entry.id   AF-A0A6A5S050-F1
#
_cell.length_a   1.000
_cell.length_b   1.000
_cell.length_c   1.000
_cell.angle_alpha   90.00
_cell.angle_beta   90.00
_cell.angle_gamma   90.00
#
_symmetry.space_group_name_H-M   'P 1'
#
loop_
_entity.id
_entity.type
_entity.pdbx_description
1 polymer ?
#
loop_
_entity_poly.entity_id
_entity_poly.type
_entity_poly.pdbx_seq_one_letter_code
_entity_poly.pdbx_strand_id
1 'polypeptide(L)'
;MRFSTAAILPLAALASAAVLPRSQLGSWAVSVSKSAFANGFQSETATAVYTSDSYPAGITSSCSYEYDPTVTEGDKGTTTCTEGFTYSYDGTTVSLSQVVQKPSPNTTVFGSAPLTLTSNASGRTFTGQTTVDVSSASA
;
A
#
# COMPACT_ATOMS: atom_id res chain seq x y z
N MET A 1 22.64 -40.16 52.99
CA MET A 1 21.50 -40.03 52.07
C MET A 1 22.03 -39.39 50.79
N ARG A 2 22.00 -40.10 49.65
CA ARG A 2 22.45 -39.60 48.35
C ARG A 2 21.22 -39.09 47.60
N PHE A 3 21.23 -37.82 47.19
CA PHE A 3 20.18 -37.25 46.35
C PHE A 3 20.74 -37.03 44.95
N SER A 4 20.15 -37.73 43.98
CA SER A 4 20.37 -37.59 42.54
C SER A 4 19.17 -36.84 41.96
N THR A 5 19.37 -35.74 41.21
CA THR A 5 18.43 -35.11 40.25
C THR A 5 19.01 -33.75 39.84
N ALA A 6 18.89 -33.21 38.62
CA ALA A 6 18.60 -33.66 37.27
C ALA A 6 18.99 -32.44 36.40
N ALA A 7 19.75 -32.62 35.33
CA ALA A 7 20.17 -31.52 34.47
C ALA A 7 18.99 -31.06 33.60
N ILE A 8 18.61 -29.78 33.71
CA ILE A 8 17.59 -29.14 32.87
C ILE A 8 18.33 -28.41 31.74
N LEU A 9 18.18 -28.89 30.51
CA LEU A 9 18.60 -28.18 29.29
C LEU A 9 17.49 -27.18 28.89
N PRO A 10 17.77 -25.87 28.81
CA PRO A 10 16.85 -24.95 28.17
C PRO A 10 17.00 -25.04 26.65
N LEU A 11 15.95 -25.50 25.97
CA LEU A 11 15.79 -25.39 24.53
C LEU A 11 15.53 -23.91 24.20
N ALA A 12 16.56 -23.20 23.73
CA ALA A 12 16.38 -21.86 23.17
C ALA A 12 15.76 -22.00 21.78
N ALA A 13 14.45 -21.72 21.69
CA ALA A 13 13.76 -21.59 20.41
C ALA A 13 14.31 -20.35 19.66
N LEU A 14 15.14 -20.58 18.65
CA LEU A 14 15.48 -19.58 17.66
C LEU A 14 14.22 -19.28 16.86
N ALA A 15 13.48 -18.23 17.25
CA ALA A 15 12.45 -17.65 16.41
C ALA A 15 13.15 -17.05 15.18
N SER A 16 13.20 -17.82 14.08
CA SER A 16 13.52 -17.29 12.77
C SER A 16 12.38 -16.36 12.37
N ALA A 17 12.47 -15.09 12.76
CA ALA A 17 11.74 -14.04 12.07
C ALA A 17 12.18 -14.13 10.61
N ALA A 18 11.28 -14.58 9.74
CA ALA A 18 11.50 -14.55 8.30
C ALA A 18 11.68 -13.07 7.94
N VAL A 19 12.93 -12.65 7.79
CA VAL A 19 13.27 -11.39 7.15
C VAL A 19 12.77 -11.55 5.72
N LEU A 20 11.55 -11.07 5.46
CA LEU A 20 11.05 -10.90 4.11
C LEU A 20 12.15 -10.14 3.35
N PRO A 21 12.62 -10.64 2.19
CA PRO A 21 13.63 -9.93 1.43
C PRO A 21 13.04 -8.56 1.09
N ARG A 22 13.51 -7.50 1.78
CA ARG A 22 13.21 -6.14 1.37
C ARG A 22 13.71 -6.04 -0.05
N SER A 23 12.82 -5.70 -0.98
CA SER A 23 13.25 -5.13 -2.25
C SER A 23 14.26 -4.04 -1.91
N GLN A 24 15.48 -4.12 -2.44
CA GLN A 24 16.51 -3.10 -2.20
C GLN A 24 16.02 -1.71 -2.64
N LEU A 25 15.01 -1.67 -3.51
CA LEU A 25 14.40 -0.46 -4.02
C LEU A 25 13.31 0.09 -3.10
N GLY A 26 12.85 -0.65 -2.07
CA GLY A 26 11.82 -0.22 -1.13
C GLY A 26 10.44 -0.83 -1.37
N SER A 27 9.45 -0.34 -0.65
CA SER A 27 8.06 -0.80 -0.71
C SER A 27 7.09 0.31 -0.34
N TRP A 28 5.83 0.18 -0.74
CA TRP A 28 4.72 1.02 -0.29
C TRP A 28 3.81 0.26 0.65
N ALA A 29 3.48 0.87 1.79
CA ALA A 29 2.30 0.47 2.56
C ALA A 29 1.07 1.19 1.98
N VAL A 30 0.13 0.45 1.41
CA VAL A 30 -1.01 0.98 0.68
C VAL A 30 -2.30 0.75 1.45
N SER A 31 -3.13 1.77 1.51
CA SER A 31 -4.49 1.72 2.04
C SER A 31 -5.45 2.33 1.03
N VAL A 32 -6.48 1.57 0.64
CA VAL A 32 -7.52 2.02 -0.28
C VAL A 32 -8.86 1.98 0.44
N SER A 33 -9.64 3.04 0.28
CA SER A 33 -11.02 3.14 0.71
C SER A 33 -11.87 3.59 -0.48
N LYS A 34 -12.98 2.90 -0.73
CA LYS A 34 -13.98 3.26 -1.74
C LYS A 34 -15.34 3.36 -1.06
N SER A 35 -16.14 4.34 -1.45
CA SER A 35 -17.54 4.44 -1.05
C SER A 35 -18.42 4.67 -2.26
N ALA A 36 -19.57 4.00 -2.29
CA ALA A 36 -20.62 4.19 -3.27
C ALA A 36 -21.93 4.47 -2.54
N PHE A 37 -22.55 5.59 -2.85
CA PHE A 37 -23.77 6.06 -2.20
C PHE A 37 -25.00 5.77 -3.06
N ALA A 38 -26.18 5.64 -2.42
CA ALA A 38 -27.42 5.26 -3.12
C ALA A 38 -27.88 6.29 -4.17
N ASN A 39 -27.46 7.54 -4.04
CA ASN A 39 -27.71 8.62 -4.99
C ASN A 39 -26.73 8.60 -6.18
N GLY A 40 -25.90 7.56 -6.32
CA GLY A 40 -24.97 7.39 -7.44
C GLY A 40 -23.60 8.04 -7.25
N PHE A 41 -23.39 8.80 -6.16
CA PHE A 41 -22.08 9.36 -5.84
C PHE A 41 -21.08 8.27 -5.49
N GLN A 42 -19.82 8.48 -5.87
CA GLN A 42 -18.73 7.58 -5.49
C GLN A 42 -17.53 8.38 -5.03
N SER A 43 -16.77 7.81 -4.11
CA SER A 43 -15.50 8.40 -3.67
C SER A 43 -14.49 7.29 -3.46
N GLU A 44 -13.26 7.50 -3.87
CA GLU A 44 -12.14 6.60 -3.63
C GLU A 44 -10.95 7.39 -3.10
N THR A 45 -10.24 6.81 -2.14
CA THR A 45 -9.02 7.39 -1.56
C THR A 45 -8.00 6.28 -1.44
N ALA A 46 -6.86 6.46 -2.09
CA ALA A 46 -5.69 5.62 -1.97
C ALA A 46 -4.59 6.41 -1.27
N THR A 47 -4.03 5.86 -0.21
CA THR A 47 -2.85 6.38 0.48
C THR A 47 -1.74 5.36 0.39
N ALA A 48 -0.56 5.80 -0.01
CA ALA A 48 0.63 4.97 -0.10
C ALA A 48 1.78 5.63 0.67
N VAL A 49 2.43 4.87 1.55
CA VAL A 49 3.62 5.31 2.26
C VAL A 49 4.82 4.54 1.73
N TYR A 50 5.62 5.21 0.90
CA TYR A 50 6.84 4.65 0.33
C TYR A 50 7.97 4.65 1.36
N THR A 51 8.62 3.52 1.59
CA THR A 51 9.77 3.39 2.48
C THR A 51 10.90 2.68 1.76
N SER A 52 12.11 3.25 1.84
CA SER A 52 13.34 2.64 1.35
C SER A 52 14.54 3.09 2.21
N ASP A 53 15.74 2.56 1.95
CA ASP A 53 16.94 2.96 2.70
C ASP A 53 17.28 4.46 2.55
N SER A 54 16.90 5.07 1.42
CA SER A 54 17.04 6.51 1.18
C SER A 54 15.95 7.35 1.84
N TYR A 55 14.84 6.72 2.26
CA TYR A 55 13.68 7.35 2.89
C TYR A 55 13.22 6.56 4.13
N PRO A 56 14.02 6.54 5.21
CA PRO A 56 13.69 5.77 6.41
C PRO A 56 12.46 6.31 7.15
N ALA A 57 12.15 7.59 6.99
CA ALA A 57 10.92 8.21 7.54
C ALA A 57 9.68 7.99 6.65
N GLY A 58 9.89 7.50 5.43
CA GLY A 58 8.87 7.31 4.42
C GLY A 58 8.42 8.59 3.70
N ILE A 59 7.78 8.42 2.54
CA ILE A 59 7.09 9.48 1.77
C ILE A 59 5.63 9.10 1.69
N THR A 60 4.74 9.98 2.15
CA THR A 60 3.29 9.76 2.04
C THR A 60 2.78 10.40 0.76
N SER A 61 2.08 9.61 -0.04
CA SER A 61 1.40 10.03 -1.26
C SER A 61 -0.06 9.60 -1.21
N SER A 62 -0.94 10.38 -1.83
CA SER A 62 -2.36 10.07 -1.87
C SER A 62 -2.97 10.38 -3.23
N CYS A 63 -3.96 9.58 -3.62
CA CYS A 63 -4.86 9.87 -4.71
C CYS A 63 -6.30 9.83 -4.20
N SER A 64 -7.10 10.81 -4.58
CA SER A 64 -8.53 10.86 -4.37
C SER A 64 -9.26 10.87 -5.70
N TYR A 65 -10.30 10.06 -5.82
CA TYR A 65 -11.25 10.10 -6.92
C TYR A 65 -12.63 10.41 -6.36
N GLU A 66 -13.35 11.30 -7.04
CA GLU A 66 -14.73 11.62 -6.71
C GLU A 66 -15.59 11.55 -7.97
N TYR A 67 -16.74 10.89 -7.85
CA TYR A 67 -17.75 10.82 -8.89
C TYR A 67 -19.02 11.52 -8.44
N ASP A 68 -19.40 12.58 -9.15
CA ASP A 68 -20.63 13.33 -8.95
C ASP A 68 -21.57 13.12 -10.16
N PRO A 69 -22.69 12.39 -10.02
CA PRO A 69 -23.64 12.17 -11.11
C PRO A 69 -24.47 13.42 -11.47
N THR A 70 -24.42 14.48 -10.68
CA THR A 70 -25.26 15.68 -10.82
C THR A 70 -24.63 16.77 -11.68
N VAL A 71 -23.32 16.69 -11.95
CA VAL A 71 -22.61 17.62 -12.83
C VAL A 71 -22.69 17.21 -14.30
N THR A 72 -22.27 18.10 -15.19
CA THR A 72 -22.20 17.87 -16.64
C THR A 72 -21.39 16.62 -16.95
N GLU A 73 -21.81 15.86 -17.98
CA GLU A 73 -21.24 14.55 -18.35
C GLU A 73 -19.69 14.50 -18.38
N GLY A 74 -19.03 15.58 -18.80
CA GLY A 74 -17.57 15.66 -18.87
C GLY A 74 -16.83 15.82 -17.53
N ASP A 75 -17.53 16.26 -16.48
CA ASP A 75 -16.93 16.61 -15.18
C ASP A 75 -17.29 15.62 -14.07
N LYS A 76 -18.03 14.57 -14.42
CA LYS A 76 -18.60 13.63 -13.43
C LYS A 76 -17.54 12.88 -12.63
N GLY A 77 -16.31 12.77 -13.09
CA GLY A 77 -15.23 12.07 -12.41
C GLY A 77 -13.98 12.91 -12.32
N THR A 78 -13.54 13.21 -11.10
CA THR A 78 -12.31 13.97 -10.85
C THR A 78 -11.31 13.13 -10.06
N THR A 79 -10.10 12.96 -10.60
CA THR A 79 -8.97 12.32 -9.89
C THR A 79 -7.93 13.36 -9.54
N THR A 80 -7.48 13.39 -8.29
CA THR A 80 -6.39 14.25 -7.81
C THR A 80 -5.37 13.40 -7.08
N CYS A 81 -4.10 13.49 -7.47
CA CYS A 81 -2.99 12.76 -6.86
C CYS A 81 -1.91 13.72 -6.39
N THR A 82 -1.13 13.30 -5.40
CA THR A 82 0.15 13.95 -5.08
C THR A 82 1.03 14.01 -6.34
N GLU A 83 1.73 15.12 -6.54
CA GLU A 83 2.59 15.31 -7.72
C GLU A 83 3.63 14.19 -7.83
N GLY A 84 3.78 13.64 -9.04
CA GLY A 84 4.69 12.53 -9.31
C GLY A 84 4.24 11.18 -8.77
N PHE A 85 3.02 11.05 -8.22
CA PHE A 85 2.45 9.79 -7.78
C PHE A 85 1.26 9.39 -8.65
N THR A 86 1.24 8.13 -9.09
CA THR A 86 0.15 7.54 -9.87
C THR A 86 -0.31 6.26 -9.20
N TYR A 87 -1.63 6.10 -9.12
CA TYR A 87 -2.31 4.94 -8.57
C TYR A 87 -3.31 4.40 -9.59
N SER A 88 -3.37 3.07 -9.72
CA SER A 88 -4.39 2.37 -10.49
C SER A 88 -4.78 1.07 -9.82
N TYR A 89 -6.06 0.71 -9.88
CA TYR A 89 -6.60 -0.53 -9.32
C TYR A 89 -7.59 -1.16 -10.29
N ASP A 90 -7.32 -2.40 -10.70
CA ASP A 90 -8.13 -3.14 -11.70
C ASP A 90 -9.24 -4.00 -11.09
N GLY A 91 -9.42 -3.94 -9.76
CA GLY A 91 -10.35 -4.79 -9.02
C GLY A 91 -9.70 -5.98 -8.31
N THR A 92 -8.44 -6.29 -8.63
CA THR A 92 -7.67 -7.38 -7.99
C THR A 92 -6.25 -6.96 -7.64
N THR A 93 -5.63 -6.10 -8.45
CA THR A 93 -4.24 -5.69 -8.36
C THR A 93 -4.16 -4.17 -8.26
N VAL A 94 -3.40 -3.68 -7.29
CA VAL A 94 -3.02 -2.28 -7.23
C VAL A 94 -1.67 -2.10 -7.93
N SER A 95 -1.56 -1.07 -8.76
CA SER A 95 -0.33 -0.66 -9.44
C SER A 95 0.00 0.76 -9.05
N LEU A 96 1.26 0.99 -8.70
CA LEU A 96 1.78 2.26 -8.23
C LEU A 96 2.97 2.70 -9.07
N SER A 97 3.06 4.01 -9.26
CA SER A 97 4.26 4.68 -9.77
C SER A 97 4.52 5.92 -8.93
N GLN A 98 5.80 6.17 -8.61
CA GLN A 98 6.19 7.36 -7.88
C GLN A 98 7.54 7.90 -8.36
N VAL A 99 7.61 9.20 -8.62
CA VAL A 99 8.87 9.92 -8.84
C VAL A 99 9.51 10.22 -7.48
N VAL A 100 10.75 9.77 -7.30
CA VAL A 100 11.55 9.99 -6.10
C VAL A 100 12.84 10.75 -6.44
N GLN A 101 13.33 11.52 -5.46
CA GLN A 101 14.51 12.38 -5.61
C GLN A 101 15.82 11.77 -5.10
N LYS A 102 15.76 10.55 -4.55
CA LYS A 102 16.85 9.81 -3.92
C LYS A 102 16.64 8.32 -4.18
N PRO A 103 17.71 7.52 -4.32
CA PRO A 103 19.13 7.93 -4.26
C PRO A 103 19.57 8.78 -5.46
N SER A 104 18.80 8.75 -6.56
CA SER A 104 19.02 9.58 -7.74
C SER A 104 17.81 10.48 -8.00
N PRO A 105 18.02 11.72 -8.47
CA PRO A 105 16.92 12.63 -8.80
C PRO A 105 16.09 12.09 -9.97
N ASN A 106 14.80 12.44 -9.99
CA ASN A 106 13.83 12.09 -11.05
C ASN A 106 13.71 10.59 -11.37
N THR A 107 14.05 9.71 -10.42
CA THR A 107 13.84 8.28 -10.60
C THR A 107 12.38 7.94 -10.39
N THR A 108 11.75 7.29 -11.35
CA THR A 108 10.39 6.75 -11.20
C THR A 108 10.49 5.30 -10.76
N VAL A 109 9.91 4.98 -9.61
CA VAL A 109 9.78 3.61 -9.08
C VAL A 109 8.39 3.07 -9.37
N PHE A 110 8.30 1.77 -9.67
CA PHE A 110 7.06 1.08 -10.02
C PHE A 110 6.89 -0.18 -9.17
N GLY A 111 5.65 -0.54 -8.90
CA GLY A 111 5.32 -1.80 -8.26
C GLY A 111 3.84 -2.14 -8.43
N SER A 112 3.53 -3.41 -8.23
CA SER A 112 2.16 -3.88 -8.17
C SER A 112 2.03 -5.03 -7.18
N ALA A 113 0.86 -5.13 -6.56
CA ALA A 113 0.53 -6.24 -5.67
C ALA A 113 -0.96 -6.54 -5.70
N PRO A 114 -1.38 -7.77 -5.38
CA PRO A 114 -2.77 -8.07 -5.12
C PRO A 114 -3.32 -7.22 -3.97
N LEU A 115 -4.54 -6.73 -4.14
CA LEU A 115 -5.29 -5.99 -3.15
C LEU A 115 -6.73 -6.48 -3.18
N THR A 116 -7.17 -7.06 -2.06
CA THR A 116 -8.56 -7.42 -1.85
C THR A 116 -9.24 -6.34 -1.03
N LEU A 117 -10.33 -5.80 -1.55
CA LEU A 117 -11.17 -4.88 -0.79
C LEU A 117 -12.25 -5.67 -0.05
N THR A 118 -12.48 -5.30 1.20
CA THR A 118 -13.52 -5.85 2.06
C THR A 118 -14.65 -4.84 2.20
N SER A 119 -15.89 -5.29 2.01
CA SER A 119 -17.05 -4.42 2.18
C SER A 119 -17.46 -4.32 3.64
N ASN A 120 -18.01 -3.17 4.02
CA ASN A 120 -18.73 -3.04 5.29
C ASN A 120 -20.08 -3.75 5.25
N ALA A 121 -20.77 -3.83 6.39
CA ALA A 121 -22.07 -4.49 6.51
C ALA A 121 -23.16 -3.94 5.56
N SER A 122 -23.03 -2.68 5.14
CA SER A 122 -23.97 -2.05 4.20
C SER A 122 -23.65 -2.33 2.72
N GLY A 123 -22.48 -2.91 2.41
CA GLY A 123 -22.02 -3.12 1.04
C GLY A 123 -21.69 -1.83 0.28
N ARG A 124 -21.57 -0.69 0.98
CA ARG A 124 -21.39 0.64 0.38
C ARG A 124 -19.99 1.18 0.51
N THR A 125 -19.24 0.71 1.50
CA THR A 125 -17.85 1.11 1.71
C THR A 125 -16.97 -0.12 1.59
N PHE A 126 -15.87 0.01 0.88
CA PHE A 126 -14.90 -1.05 0.62
C PHE A 126 -13.53 -0.56 1.06
N THR A 127 -12.83 -1.34 1.88
CA THR A 127 -11.49 -0.98 2.35
C THR A 127 -10.53 -2.15 2.17
N GLY A 128 -9.30 -1.86 1.82
CA GLY A 128 -8.24 -2.85 1.76
C GLY A 128 -6.89 -2.23 2.00
N GLN A 129 -5.97 -3.07 2.45
CA GLN A 129 -4.59 -2.70 2.69
C GLN A 129 -3.68 -3.77 2.08
N THR A 130 -2.56 -3.35 1.54
CA THR A 130 -1.54 -4.27 1.01
C THR A 130 -0.17 -3.61 1.08
N THR A 131 0.87 -4.42 0.95
CA THR A 131 2.23 -3.94 0.74
C THR A 131 2.60 -4.18 -0.71
N VAL A 132 3.08 -3.14 -1.38
CA VAL A 132 3.57 -3.22 -2.75
C VAL A 132 5.09 -3.11 -2.71
N ASP A 133 5.80 -4.17 -3.06
CA ASP A 133 7.25 -4.08 -3.26
C ASP A 133 7.56 -3.37 -4.57
N VAL A 134 8.62 -2.56 -4.57
CA VAL A 134 9.12 -1.96 -5.82
C VAL A 134 9.69 -3.08 -6.69
N SER A 135 9.15 -3.24 -7.89
CA SER A 135 9.54 -4.25 -8.87
C SER A 135 10.53 -3.70 -9.91
N SER A 136 10.47 -2.39 -10.20
CA SER A 136 11.39 -1.74 -11.13
C SER A 136 11.56 -0.25 -10.85
N ALA A 137 12.62 0.33 -11.40
CA ALA A 137 12.90 1.77 -11.34
C ALA A 137 13.52 2.23 -12.66
N SER A 138 13.19 3.44 -13.10
CA SER A 138 13.78 4.10 -14.27
C SER A 138 14.18 5.54 -13.93
N ALA A 139 15.31 6.01 -14.44
CA ALA A 139 15.78 7.39 -14.28
C ALA A 139 15.75 8.15 -15.61
#